data_AF-K2C4M1-F1
#
_entry.id   AF-K2C4M1-F1
#
_cell.length_a   1.000
_cell.length_b   1.000
_cell.length_c   1.000
_cell.angle_alpha   90.00
_cell.angle_beta   90.00
_cell.angle_gamma   90.00
#
_symmetry.space_group_name_H-M   'P 1'
#
loop_
_entity.id
_entity.type
_entity.pdbx_description
1 polymer ?
#
loop_
_entity_poly.entity_id
_entity_poly.type
_entity_poly.pdbx_seq_one_letter_code
_entity_poly.pdbx_strand_id
1 'polypeptide(L)' 'LGAILPPGDEDFSPALIKNVPMQRWSKLDELEDLIVWLLSAPEYITGEIIHLDGGRHLV' A
#
# COMPACT_ATOMS: atom_id res chain seq x y z
N LEU A 1 10.77 2.01 -3.52
CA LEU A 1 9.45 2.07 -2.85
C LEU A 1 9.15 0.68 -2.31
N GLY A 2 9.41 0.43 -1.03
CA GLY A 2 9.20 -0.88 -0.42
C GLY A 2 7.72 -1.24 -0.47
N ALA A 3 7.40 -2.41 -1.01
CA ALA A 3 6.11 -3.10 -1.01
C ALA A 3 4.80 -2.39 -1.46
N ILE A 4 4.80 -1.06 -1.64
CA ILE A 4 3.60 -0.29 -2.01
C ILE A 4 3.34 -0.30 -3.51
N LEU A 5 4.38 -0.49 -4.33
CA LEU A 5 4.21 -0.66 -5.77
C LEU A 5 4.86 -1.97 -6.20
N PRO A 6 4.24 -2.71 -7.13
CA PRO A 6 4.93 -3.81 -7.78
C PRO A 6 6.18 -3.21 -8.46
N PRO A 7 7.34 -3.85 -8.36
CA PRO A 7 8.46 -3.46 -9.19
C PRO A 7 8.09 -3.70 -10.67
N GLY A 8 8.55 -2.85 -11.58
CA GLY A 8 8.19 -2.97 -13.01
C GLY A 8 8.63 -4.30 -13.63
N ASP A 9 7.94 -4.75 -14.69
CA ASP A 9 8.14 -5.87 -15.65
C ASP A 9 8.96 -7.13 -15.22
N GLU A 10 9.17 -7.38 -13.94
CA GLU A 10 9.87 -8.55 -13.41
C GLU A 10 8.86 -9.52 -12.78
N ASP A 11 8.97 -10.80 -13.13
CA ASP A 11 8.20 -11.88 -12.50
C ASP A 11 8.67 -12.07 -11.04
N PHE A 12 7.86 -11.60 -10.09
CA PHE A 12 8.19 -11.75 -8.67
C PHE A 12 7.85 -13.13 -8.13
N SER A 13 8.76 -13.62 -7.28
CA SER A 13 8.49 -14.82 -6.49
C SER A 13 7.25 -14.61 -5.61
N PRO A 14 6.27 -15.52 -5.66
CA PRO A 14 5.12 -15.51 -4.74
C PRO A 14 5.53 -15.50 -3.25
N ALA A 15 6.76 -15.88 -2.92
CA ALA A 15 7.29 -15.81 -1.56
C ALA A 15 7.32 -14.40 -0.96
N LEU A 16 7.38 -13.35 -1.80
CA LEU A 16 7.48 -11.96 -1.33
C LEU A 16 6.18 -11.41 -0.75
N ILE A 17 5.04 -11.96 -1.18
CA ILE A 17 3.71 -11.62 -0.68
C ILE A 17 3.22 -12.61 0.37
N LYS A 18 3.99 -13.65 0.70
CA LYS A 18 3.60 -14.70 1.65
C LYS A 18 3.13 -14.14 2.98
N ASN A 19 3.81 -13.11 3.49
CA ASN A 19 3.48 -12.49 4.77
C ASN A 19 2.59 -11.24 4.62
N VAL A 20 2.04 -10.97 3.44
CA VAL A 20 1.06 -9.91 3.22
C VAL A 20 -0.33 -10.53 3.37
N PRO A 21 -1.14 -10.18 4.39
CA PRO A 21 -2.47 -10.78 4.58
C PRO A 21 -3.36 -10.77 3.34
N MET A 22 -3.33 -9.70 2.54
CA MET A 22 -4.09 -9.60 1.29
C MET A 22 -3.55 -10.48 0.13
N GLN A 23 -2.38 -11.10 0.28
CA GLN A 23 -1.75 -12.01 -0.69
C GLN A 23 -1.70 -11.45 -2.11
N ARG A 24 -1.46 -10.15 -2.23
CA ARG A 24 -1.25 -9.46 -3.49
C ARG A 24 -0.44 -8.18 -3.26
N TRP A 25 0.14 -7.67 -4.33
CA TRP A 25 0.63 -6.30 -4.35
C TRP A 25 -0.54 -5.32 -4.39
N SER A 26 -0.33 -4.14 -3.82
CA SER A 26 -1.18 -2.99 -4.11
C SER A 26 -1.02 -2.60 -5.58
N LYS A 27 -2.09 -2.02 -6.12
CA LYS A 27 -2.06 -1.39 -7.43
C LYS A 27 -1.78 0.10 -7.27
N LEU A 28 -1.31 0.75 -8.34
CA LEU A 28 -0.97 2.17 -8.32
C LEU A 28 -2.21 3.05 -8.08
N ASP A 29 -3.35 2.69 -8.66
CA ASP A 29 -4.64 3.37 -8.49
C ASP A 29 -5.07 3.42 -7.00
N GLU A 30 -4.79 2.38 -6.21
CA GLU A 30 -5.10 2.37 -4.77
C GLU A 30 -4.31 3.43 -3.97
N LEU A 31 -3.09 3.75 -4.40
CA LEU A 31 -2.30 4.86 -3.81
C LEU A 31 -2.85 6.21 -4.27
N GLU A 32 -3.23 6.32 -5.54
CA GLU A 32 -3.85 7.53 -6.09
C GLU A 32 -5.16 7.86 -5.36
N ASP A 33 -6.01 6.85 -5.14
CA ASP A 33 -7.27 6.97 -4.40
C ASP A 33 -7.04 7.45 -2.96
N LEU A 34 -6.01 6.92 -2.27
CA LEU A 34 -5.65 7.37 -0.93
C LEU A 34 -5.24 8.86 -0.92
N ILE A 35 -4.44 9.28 -1.90
CA ILE A 35 -4.01 10.69 -2.02
C ILE A 35 -5.22 11.59 -2.29
N VAL A 36 -6.11 11.21 -3.22
CA VAL A 36 -7.33 11.95 -3.53
C VAL A 36 -8.23 12.07 -2.30
N TRP A 37 -8.36 10.99 -1.53
CA TRP A 37 -9.11 11.03 -0.28
C TRP A 37 -8.48 12.00 0.73
N LEU A 38 -7.15 11.96 0.92
CA LEU A 38 -6.45 12.87 1.84
C LEU A 38 -6.66 14.35 1.50
N LEU A 39 -6.83 14.71 0.22
CA LEU A 39 -7.13 16.09 -0.20
C LEU A 39 -8.53 16.56 0.21
N SER A 40 -9.43 15.63 0.56
CA SER A 40 -10.80 15.90 1.02
C SER A 40 -11.06 15.43 2.45
N ALA A 41 -10.02 14.92 3.13
CA ALA A 41 -10.11 14.43 4.48
C ALA A 41 -10.32 15.60 5.48
N PRO A 42 -10.90 15.33 6.66
CA PRO A 42 -11.04 16.34 7.71
C PRO A 42 -9.69 16.97 8.08
N GLU A 43 -9.65 18.30 8.25
CA GLU A 43 -8.43 19.06 8.59
C GLU A 43 -7.78 18.64 9.92
N TYR A 44 -8.51 17.93 10.78
CA TYR A 44 -8.02 17.45 12.07
C TYR A 44 -7.17 16.16 11.97
N ILE A 45 -6.97 15.63 10.76
CA ILE A 45 -6.06 14.50 10.51
C ILE A 45 -4.71 15.07 10.07
N THR A 46 -3.70 14.98 10.93
CA THR A 46 -2.35 15.47 10.66
C THR A 46 -1.31 14.71 11.49
N GLY A 47 -0.08 14.60 10.99
CA GLY A 47 1.02 13.90 11.69
C GLY A 47 0.92 12.37 11.71
N GLU A 48 -0.06 11.79 11.03
CA GLU A 48 -0.32 10.34 11.03
C GLU A 48 0.54 9.59 10.01
N ILE A 49 0.82 8.31 10.30
CA ILE A 49 1.43 7.36 9.37
C ILE A 49 0.35 6.40 8.88
N ILE A 50 -0.02 6.50 7.60
CA ILE A 50 -1.00 5.60 6.98
C ILE A 50 -0.27 4.45 6.29
N HIS A 51 -0.56 3.22 6.72
CA HIS A 51 -0.01 2.01 6.13
C HIS A 51 -0.91 1.53 4.98
N LEU A 52 -0.42 1.67 3.74
CA LEU A 52 -1.04 1.08 2.55
C LEU A 52 -0.22 -0.15 2.14
N ASP A 53 -0.37 -1.25 2.86
CA ASP A 53 0.55 -2.40 2.77
C ASP A 53 -0.13 -3.77 2.75
N GLY A 54 -1.45 -3.81 2.59
CA GLY A 54 -2.23 -5.04 2.60
C GLY A 54 -2.20 -5.80 3.94
N GLY A 55 -1.89 -5.11 5.03
CA GLY A 55 -1.82 -5.67 6.40
C GLY A 55 -0.45 -6.21 6.78
N ARG A 56 0.58 -5.99 5.97
CA ARG A 56 1.93 -6.53 6.18
C ARG A 56 2.53 -6.13 7.53
N HIS A 57 2.30 -4.91 7.99
CA HIS A 57 2.85 -4.41 9.25
C HIS A 57 2.21 -5.08 10.49
N LEU A 58 1.08 -5.77 10.34
CA LEU A 58 0.37 -6.39 11.46
C LEU A 58 0.88 -7.79 11.84
N VAL A 59 1.83 -8.37 11.07
CA VAL A 59 2.25 -9.78 11.17
C VAL A 59 3.75 -9.99 11.06
#